data_AF-C6TA56-F1
#
_entry.id   AF-C6TA56-F1
#
_cell.length_a   1.000
_cell.length_b   1.000
_cell.length_c   1.000
_cell.angle_alpha   90.00
_cell.angle_beta   90.00
_cell.angle_gamma   90.00
#
_symmetry.space_group_name_H-M   'P 1'
#
loop_
_entity.id
_entity.type
_entity.pdbx_description
1 polymer ?
#
loop_
_entity_poly.entity_id
_entity_poly.type
_entity_poly.pdbx_seq_one_letter_code
_entity_poly.pdbx_strand_id
1 'polypeptide(L)'
;MSLLWLVIRQLAEIEAMAASKKLITREEWEKKLSDVKIRKEDMNKLVMNFLVTEGYVEAAEKFRMESGTEPDIDLATITDRMAVKKAVQSGNVEDAIEKVNDLNPEILDTNPQLFFHLQQQ
;
A
#
# COMPACT_ATOMS: atom_id res chain seq x y z
N MET A 1 29.38 -31.71 23.23
CA MET A 1 28.06 -31.75 22.56
C MET A 1 28.32 -31.84 21.07
N SER A 2 27.98 -32.96 20.43
CA SER A 2 28.38 -33.25 19.06
C SER A 2 27.57 -32.42 18.06
N LEU A 3 28.26 -31.75 17.12
CA LEU A 3 27.67 -31.03 15.99
C LEU A 3 26.71 -31.91 15.17
N LEU A 4 26.98 -33.22 15.12
CA LEU A 4 26.16 -34.21 14.44
C LEU A 4 24.74 -34.29 15.02
N TRP A 5 24.61 -34.20 16.34
CA TRP A 5 23.30 -34.29 17.02
C TRP A 5 22.46 -33.03 16.81
N LEU A 6 23.12 -31.88 16.62
CA LEU A 6 22.47 -30.61 16.32
C LEU A 6 21.88 -30.63 14.90
N VAL A 7 22.64 -31.15 13.93
CA VAL A 7 22.21 -31.29 12.53
C VAL A 7 21.02 -32.27 12.42
N ILE A 8 21.08 -33.41 13.12
CA ILE A 8 19.98 -34.40 13.12
C ILE A 8 18.69 -33.77 13.67
N ARG A 9 18.79 -32.98 14.75
CA ARG A 9 17.63 -32.32 15.36
C ARG A 9 17.02 -31.28 14.43
N GLN A 10 17.85 -30.50 13.74
CA GLN A 10 17.40 -29.49 12.80
C GLN A 10 16.75 -30.09 11.54
N LEU A 11 17.25 -31.22 11.04
CA LEU A 11 16.62 -31.95 9.95
C LEU A 11 15.24 -32.50 10.35
N ALA A 12 15.11 -33.05 11.56
CA ALA A 12 13.83 -33.53 12.09
C ALA A 12 12.81 -32.40 12.31
N GLU A 13 13.25 -31.22 12.74
CA GLU A 13 12.39 -30.02 12.86
C GLU A 13 11.91 -29.54 11.48
N ILE A 14 12.78 -29.53 10.46
CA ILE A 14 12.42 -29.18 9.08
C ILE A 14 11.41 -30.17 8.51
N GLU A 15 11.60 -31.49 8.71
CA GLU A 15 10.66 -32.52 8.29
C GLU A 15 9.30 -32.39 8.99
N ALA A 16 9.29 -32.12 10.31
CA ALA A 16 8.06 -31.88 11.06
C ALA A 16 7.32 -30.62 10.59
N MET A 17 8.04 -29.54 10.29
CA MET A 17 7.45 -28.32 9.71
C MET A 17 6.90 -28.55 8.30
N ALA A 18 7.55 -29.38 7.49
CA ALA A 18 7.08 -29.75 6.16
C ALA A 18 5.83 -30.64 6.22
N ALA A 19 5.79 -31.61 7.14
CA ALA A 19 4.64 -32.49 7.38
C ALA A 19 3.44 -31.74 7.99
N SER A 20 3.68 -30.63 8.69
CA SER A 20 2.63 -29.76 9.24
C SER A 20 1.98 -28.83 8.21
N LYS A 21 2.37 -28.88 6.93
CA LYS A 21 1.73 -28.07 5.88
C LYS A 21 0.29 -28.54 5.70
N LYS A 22 -0.67 -27.69 6.08
CA LYS A 22 -2.09 -27.90 5.78
C LYS A 22 -2.27 -27.96 4.26
N LEU A 23 -2.50 -29.16 3.73
CA LEU A 23 -3.00 -29.38 2.40
C LEU A 23 -4.50 -29.08 2.40
N ILE A 24 -4.89 -28.02 1.69
CA ILE A 24 -6.30 -27.67 1.47
C ILE A 24 -6.60 -28.07 0.04
N THR A 25 -7.62 -28.90 -0.18
CA THR A 25 -8.02 -29.26 -1.55
C THR A 25 -8.67 -28.07 -2.23
N ARG A 26 -8.79 -28.11 -3.56
CA ARG A 26 -9.46 -27.06 -4.32
C ARG A 26 -10.91 -26.86 -3.85
N GLU A 27 -11.64 -27.95 -3.63
CA GLU A 27 -13.03 -27.93 -3.20
C GLU A 27 -13.17 -27.32 -1.79
N GLU A 28 -12.27 -27.67 -0.87
CA GLU A 28 -12.24 -27.07 0.46
C GLU A 28 -11.88 -25.58 0.42
N TRP A 29 -10.98 -25.17 -0.47
CA TRP A 29 -10.62 -23.77 -0.68
C TRP A 29 -11.79 -22.97 -1.25
N GLU A 30 -12.44 -23.46 -2.30
CA GLU A 30 -13.61 -22.82 -2.92
C GLU A 30 -14.75 -22.67 -1.91
N LYS A 31 -15.00 -23.71 -1.08
CA LYS A 31 -15.97 -23.63 0.01
C LYS A 31 -15.62 -22.51 1.00
N LYS A 32 -14.38 -22.51 1.51
CA LYS A 32 -13.92 -21.47 2.45
C LYS A 32 -14.02 -20.08 1.85
N LEU A 33 -13.65 -19.92 0.57
CA LEU A 33 -13.73 -18.65 -0.15
C LEU A 33 -15.18 -18.17 -0.27
N SER A 34 -16.12 -19.08 -0.57
CA SER A 34 -17.55 -18.76 -0.65
C SER A 34 -18.16 -18.35 0.70
N ASP A 35 -17.61 -18.87 1.81
CA ASP A 35 -18.04 -18.51 3.16
C ASP A 35 -17.54 -17.12 3.58
N VAL A 36 -16.52 -16.56 2.91
CA VAL A 36 -16.03 -15.20 3.19
C VAL A 36 -17.02 -14.18 2.66
N LYS A 37 -17.65 -13.45 3.58
CA LYS A 37 -18.54 -12.33 3.24
C LYS A 37 -17.76 -11.02 3.22
N ILE A 38 -17.53 -10.50 2.03
CA ILE A 38 -16.97 -9.16 1.83
C ILE A 38 -18.13 -8.22 1.50
N ARG A 39 -18.23 -7.11 2.22
CA ARG A 39 -19.24 -6.09 1.91
C ARG A 39 -18.80 -5.33 0.67
N LYS A 40 -19.73 -5.08 -0.25
CA LYS A 40 -19.46 -4.31 -1.47
C LYS A 40 -18.94 -2.91 -1.12
N GLU A 41 -19.50 -2.29 -0.09
CA GLU A 41 -19.06 -0.98 0.41
C GLU A 41 -17.58 -0.95 0.80
N ASP A 42 -17.08 -2.00 1.47
CA ASP A 42 -15.67 -2.06 1.90
C ASP A 42 -14.74 -2.24 0.69
N MET A 43 -15.16 -3.06 -0.28
CA MET A 43 -14.43 -3.21 -1.53
C MET A 43 -14.40 -1.90 -2.33
N ASN A 44 -15.53 -1.19 -2.40
CA ASN A 44 -15.59 0.08 -3.11
C ASN A 44 -14.69 1.14 -2.47
N LYS A 45 -14.63 1.21 -1.14
CA LYS A 45 -13.69 2.10 -0.43
C LYS A 45 -12.25 1.78 -0.77
N LEU A 46 -11.89 0.50 -0.82
CA LEU A 46 -10.54 0.07 -1.19
C LEU A 46 -10.19 0.48 -2.62
N VAL A 47 -11.12 0.26 -3.57
CA VAL A 47 -10.94 0.68 -4.97
C VAL A 47 -10.82 2.20 -5.06
N MET A 48 -11.70 2.96 -4.39
CA MET A 48 -11.63 4.41 -4.37
C MET A 48 -10.30 4.92 -3.81
N ASN A 49 -9.84 4.37 -2.68
CA ASN A 49 -8.56 4.72 -2.09
C ASN A 49 -7.40 4.47 -3.05
N PHE A 50 -7.40 3.34 -3.76
CA PHE A 50 -6.39 3.02 -4.77
C PHE A 50 -6.38 4.04 -5.91
N LEU A 51 -7.55 4.33 -6.50
CA LEU A 51 -7.67 5.29 -7.62
C LEU A 51 -7.18 6.68 -7.22
N VAL A 52 -7.52 7.13 -6.01
CA VAL A 52 -7.11 8.42 -5.47
C VAL A 52 -5.61 8.45 -5.18
N THR A 53 -5.06 7.40 -4.57
CA THR A 53 -3.65 7.34 -4.15
C THR A 53 -2.69 7.25 -5.35
N GLU A 54 -3.08 6.53 -6.39
CA GLU A 54 -2.28 6.41 -7.62
C GLU A 54 -2.50 7.58 -8.60
N GLY A 55 -3.44 8.46 -8.30
CA GLY A 55 -3.67 9.66 -9.09
C GLY A 55 -4.56 9.46 -10.33
N TYR A 56 -5.36 8.40 -10.37
CA TYR A 56 -6.29 8.11 -11.45
C TYR A 56 -7.58 8.94 -11.33
N VAL A 57 -7.46 10.26 -11.47
CA VAL A 57 -8.56 11.23 -11.23
C VAL A 57 -9.83 10.92 -12.04
N GLU A 58 -9.71 10.68 -13.34
CA GLU A 58 -10.87 10.40 -14.20
C GLU A 58 -11.56 9.08 -13.80
N ALA A 59 -10.78 8.06 -13.45
CA ALA A 59 -11.32 6.78 -13.01
C ALA A 59 -11.98 6.90 -11.64
N ALA A 60 -11.39 7.65 -10.70
CA ALA A 60 -11.97 7.94 -9.39
C ALA A 60 -13.32 8.66 -9.54
N GLU A 61 -13.41 9.65 -10.44
CA GLU A 61 -14.65 10.39 -10.66
C GLU A 61 -15.76 9.52 -11.25
N LYS A 62 -15.46 8.73 -12.28
CA LYS A 62 -16.43 7.77 -12.84
C LYS A 62 -16.86 6.74 -11.80
N PHE A 63 -15.90 6.20 -11.04
CA PHE A 63 -16.17 5.24 -9.98
C PHE A 63 -17.04 5.83 -8.87
N ARG A 64 -16.84 7.09 -8.50
CA ARG A 64 -17.68 7.83 -7.55
C ARG A 64 -19.12 7.91 -8.04
N MET A 65 -19.33 8.32 -9.31
CA MET A 65 -20.66 8.41 -9.91
C MET A 65 -21.39 7.06 -9.96
N GLU A 66 -20.68 5.99 -10.29
CA GLU A 66 -21.28 4.65 -10.43
C GLU A 66 -21.51 3.94 -9.09
N SER A 67 -20.57 4.08 -8.14
CA SER A 67 -20.59 3.34 -6.88
C SER A 67 -21.22 4.12 -5.72
N GLY A 68 -21.37 5.44 -5.86
CA GLY A 68 -21.78 6.34 -4.77
C GLY A 68 -20.75 6.45 -3.64
N THR A 69 -19.52 5.95 -3.84
CA THR A 69 -18.46 5.98 -2.83
C THR A 69 -17.72 7.29 -2.94
N GLU A 70 -17.75 8.11 -1.89
CA GLU A 70 -17.02 9.37 -1.85
C GLU A 70 -15.54 9.13 -1.53
N PRO A 71 -14.62 9.90 -2.13
CA PRO A 71 -13.20 9.88 -1.78
C PRO A 71 -12.95 10.61 -0.45
N ASP A 72 -11.91 10.18 0.29
CA ASP A 72 -11.52 10.81 1.56
C ASP A 72 -10.84 12.18 1.38
N ILE A 73 -10.40 12.49 0.15
CA ILE A 73 -9.77 13.76 -0.21
C ILE A 73 -10.44 14.33 -1.46
N ASP A 74 -10.37 15.65 -1.61
CA ASP A 74 -10.84 16.32 -2.81
C ASP A 74 -10.02 15.89 -4.03
N LEU A 75 -10.72 15.40 -5.07
CA LEU A 75 -10.11 14.96 -6.32
C LEU A 75 -9.32 16.07 -7.02
N ALA A 76 -9.67 17.34 -6.79
CA ALA A 76 -8.92 18.47 -7.34
C ALA A 76 -7.48 18.52 -6.83
N THR A 77 -7.25 18.11 -5.57
CA THR A 77 -5.93 18.15 -4.92
C THR A 77 -5.00 17.00 -5.34
N ILE A 78 -5.53 15.99 -6.04
CA ILE A 78 -4.75 14.84 -6.49
C ILE A 78 -3.64 15.28 -7.45
N THR A 79 -3.95 16.20 -8.36
CA THR A 79 -2.99 16.68 -9.38
C THR A 79 -1.75 17.28 -8.72
N ASP A 80 -1.93 18.10 -7.69
CA ASP A 80 -0.83 18.75 -6.98
C ASP A 80 0.02 17.72 -6.21
N ARG A 81 -0.63 16.78 -5.52
CA ARG A 81 0.06 15.66 -4.86
C ARG A 81 0.85 14.80 -5.83
N MET A 82 0.32 14.59 -7.03
CA MET A 82 1.01 13.85 -8.08
C MET A 82 2.21 14.61 -8.66
N ALA A 83 2.11 15.93 -8.77
CA ALA A 83 3.22 16.79 -9.17
C ALA A 83 4.37 16.72 -8.15
N VAL A 84 4.06 16.78 -6.86
CA VAL A 84 5.02 16.56 -5.77
C VAL A 84 5.68 15.17 -5.89
N LYS A 85 4.88 14.10 -5.98
CA LYS A 85 5.39 12.72 -6.10
C LYS A 85 6.34 12.58 -7.29
N LYS A 86 5.99 13.18 -8.43
CA LYS A 86 6.82 13.14 -9.64
C LYS A 86 8.15 13.88 -9.47
N ALA A 87 8.14 15.08 -8.88
CA ALA A 87 9.35 15.86 -8.63
C ALA A 87 10.33 15.07 -7.74
N VAL A 88 9.81 14.49 -6.64
CA VAL A 88 10.58 13.61 -5.74
C VAL A 88 11.17 12.41 -6.50
N GLN A 89 10.36 11.68 -7.26
CA GLN A 89 10.81 10.49 -8.00
C GLN A 89 11.82 10.80 -9.11
N SER A 90 11.82 12.03 -9.65
CA SER A 90 12.80 12.47 -10.64
C SER A 90 14.13 12.95 -10.04
N GLY A 91 14.26 12.99 -8.71
CA GLY A 91 15.44 13.53 -8.02
C GLY A 91 15.55 15.07 -8.12
N ASN A 92 14.49 15.76 -8.53
CA ASN A 92 14.47 17.22 -8.59
C ASN A 92 14.06 17.78 -7.23
N VAL A 93 15.03 17.84 -6.31
CA VAL A 93 14.80 18.23 -4.91
C VAL A 93 14.28 19.66 -4.78
N GLU A 94 14.77 20.60 -5.60
CA GLU A 94 14.35 22.00 -5.55
C GLU A 94 12.88 22.17 -5.94
N ASP A 95 12.46 21.59 -7.07
CA ASP A 95 11.06 21.60 -7.52
C ASP A 95 10.15 20.83 -6.54
N ALA A 96 10.65 19.76 -5.93
CA ALA A 96 9.90 19.04 -4.92
C ALA A 96 9.66 19.89 -3.66
N ILE A 97 10.66 20.63 -3.19
CA ILE A 97 10.52 21.54 -2.03
C ILE A 97 9.52 22.66 -2.34
N GLU A 98 9.63 23.29 -3.50
CA GLU A 98 8.72 24.36 -3.93
C GLU A 98 7.26 23.87 -3.94
N LYS A 99 6.98 22.77 -4.64
CA LYS A 99 5.62 22.21 -4.74
C LYS A 99 5.06 21.73 -3.40
N VAL A 100 5.91 21.19 -2.52
CA VAL A 100 5.49 20.78 -1.18
C VAL A 100 5.08 21.99 -0.36
N ASN A 101 5.84 23.09 -0.41
CA ASN A 101 5.52 24.32 0.30
C ASN A 101 4.28 25.02 -0.28
N ASP A 102 4.08 24.98 -1.60
CA ASP A 102 2.86 25.49 -2.22
C ASP A 102 1.60 24.75 -1.74
N LEU A 103 1.72 23.42 -1.55
CA LEU A 103 0.62 22.57 -1.11
C LEU A 103 0.40 22.62 0.42
N ASN A 104 1.49 22.66 1.20
CA ASN A 104 1.46 22.76 2.65
C ASN A 104 2.72 23.50 3.15
N PRO A 105 2.63 24.83 3.36
CA PRO A 105 3.80 25.67 3.68
C PRO A 105 4.55 25.27 4.95
N GLU A 106 3.87 24.63 5.92
CA GLU A 106 4.44 24.33 7.24
C GLU A 106 4.99 22.90 7.35
N ILE A 107 4.80 22.03 6.35
CA ILE A 107 5.09 20.60 6.49
C ILE A 107 6.57 20.29 6.65
N LEU A 108 7.44 21.06 5.98
CA LEU A 108 8.89 20.87 6.07
C LEU A 108 9.47 21.46 7.36
N ASP A 109 8.86 22.52 7.89
CA ASP A 109 9.22 23.15 9.17
C ASP A 109 8.79 22.30 10.36
N THR A 110 7.58 21.73 10.30
CA THR A 110 7.00 20.90 11.36
C THR A 110 7.50 19.46 11.34
N ASN A 111 8.12 19.01 10.25
CA ASN A 111 8.69 17.68 10.11
C ASN A 111 10.14 17.71 9.58
N PRO A 112 11.13 17.98 10.45
CA PRO A 112 12.55 18.04 10.05
C PRO A 112 13.08 16.73 9.46
N GLN A 113 12.52 15.58 9.88
CA GLN A 113 12.91 14.29 9.32
C GLN A 113 12.47 14.17 7.86
N LEU A 114 11.27 14.62 7.50
CA LEU A 114 10.80 14.64 6.12
C LEU A 114 11.72 15.49 5.24
N PHE A 115 12.04 16.71 5.71
CA PHE A 115 12.93 17.61 4.99
C PHE A 115 14.31 16.99 4.75
N PHE A 116 14.90 16.37 5.76
CA PHE A 116 16.18 15.69 5.64
C PHE A 116 16.16 14.53 4.62
N HIS A 117 15.12 13.69 4.61
CA HIS A 117 15.01 12.60 3.64
C HIS A 117 14.77 13.10 2.21
N LEU A 118 14.07 14.22 2.05
CA LEU A 118 13.85 14.85 0.75
C LEU A 118 15.16 15.35 0.15
N GLN A 119 16.08 15.86 0.98
CA GLN A 119 17.40 16.32 0.53
C GLN A 119 18.38 15.19 0.16
N GLN A 120 18.07 13.93 0.52
CA GLN A 120 18.91 12.77 0.19
C GLN A 120 18.51 12.05 -1.12
N GLN A 121 17.46 12.52 -1.80
CA GLN A 121 16.99 11.93 -3.07
C GLN A 121 17.97 12.15 -4.22
#